data_AF-A0A014M8E6-F1
#
_entry.id   AF-A0A014M8E6-F1
#
_cell.length_a   1.000
_cell.length_b   1.000
_cell.length_c   1.000
_cell.angle_alpha   90.00
_cell.angle_beta   90.00
_cell.angle_gamma   90.00
#
_symmetry.space_group_name_H-M   'P 1'
#
loop_
_entity.id
_entity.type
_entity.pdbx_description
1 polymer ?
#
loop_
_entity_poly.entity_id
_entity_poly.type
_entity_poly.pdbx_seq_one_letter_code
_entity_poly.pdbx_strand_id
1 'polypeptide(L)' 'MTGPRTQEERDALTIEIVFALVTAGLLAAVLYVAVASPALFGDLDRAHERAWQVAAIAVATAGFAARLVRALWLFSRQRR' A
#
# COMPACT_ATOMS: atom_id res chain seq x y z
N MET A 1 28.61 -20.26 12.05
CA MET A 1 28.08 -19.26 13.00
C MET A 1 27.89 -17.98 12.22
N THR A 2 26.66 -17.64 11.85
CA THR A 2 26.39 -16.39 11.13
C THR A 2 26.60 -15.25 12.13
N GLY A 3 27.64 -14.44 11.93
CA GLY A 3 27.90 -13.28 12.77
C GLY A 3 26.73 -12.29 12.76
N PRO A 4 26.67 -11.36 13.74
CA PRO A 4 25.66 -10.31 13.75
C PRO A 4 25.64 -9.57 12.41
N ARG A 5 24.45 -9.26 11.88
CA ARG A 5 24.31 -8.44 10.68
C ARG A 5 25.10 -7.14 10.84
N THR A 6 25.81 -6.74 9.79
CA THR A 6 26.54 -5.47 9.81
C THR A 6 25.55 -4.30 9.84
N GLN A 7 25.99 -3.14 10.30
CA GLN A 7 25.10 -1.97 10.38
C GLN A 7 24.52 -1.58 9.01
N GLU A 8 25.32 -1.71 7.95
CA GLU A 8 24.87 -1.45 6.57
C GLU A 8 23.71 -2.35 6.15
N GLU A 9 23.73 -3.64 6.51
CA GLU A 9 22.63 -4.56 6.20
C GLU A 9 21.33 -4.20 6.94
N ARG A 10 21.44 -3.63 8.14
CA ARG A 10 20.28 -3.19 8.94
C ARG A 10 19.68 -1.89 8.40
N ASP A 11 20.53 -0.97 7.98
CA ASP A 11 20.11 0.30 7.42
C ASP A 11 19.45 0.09 6.04
N ALA A 12 20.04 -0.76 5.19
CA ALA A 12 19.43 -1.18 3.93
C ALA A 12 18.05 -1.80 4.14
N LEU A 13 17.93 -2.73 5.10
CA LEU A 13 16.64 -3.34 5.44
C LEU A 13 15.59 -2.31 5.87
N THR A 14 16.01 -1.34 6.68
CA THR A 14 15.12 -0.30 7.19
C THR A 14 14.61 0.58 6.04
N ILE A 15 15.51 1.03 5.17
CA ILE A 15 15.17 1.84 3.99
C ILE A 15 14.21 1.08 3.08
N GLU A 16 14.47 -0.19 2.85
CA GLU A 16 13.64 -1.07 2.02
C GLU A 16 12.21 -1.23 2.56
N ILE A 17 12.07 -1.49 3.87
CA ILE A 17 10.76 -1.61 4.52
C ILE A 17 10.01 -0.27 4.45
N VAL A 18 10.68 0.83 4.78
CA VAL A 18 10.09 2.18 4.74
C VAL A 18 9.67 2.54 3.31
N PHE A 19 10.51 2.25 2.31
CA PHE A 19 10.20 2.47 0.91
C PHE A 19 8.98 1.65 0.46
N ALA A 20 8.89 0.38 0.85
CA ALA A 20 7.74 -0.46 0.55
C ALA A 20 6.45 0.08 1.18
N LEU A 21 6.51 0.55 2.43
CA LEU A 21 5.37 1.15 3.12
C LEU A 21 4.91 2.45 2.45
N VAL A 22 5.85 3.35 2.15
CA VAL A 22 5.55 4.64 1.49
C VAL A 22 4.95 4.41 0.11
N THR A 23 5.54 3.52 -0.70
CA THR A 23 5.02 3.24 -2.05
C THR A 23 3.68 2.50 -2.04
N ALA A 24 3.44 1.61 -1.08
CA ALA A 24 2.14 0.99 -0.89
C ALA A 24 1.08 2.02 -0.47
N GLY A 25 1.43 2.94 0.44
CA GLY A 25 0.56 4.03 0.88
C GLY A 25 0.20 4.98 -0.26
N LEU A 26 1.18 5.39 -1.07
CA LEU A 26 0.96 6.23 -2.26
C LEU A 26 0.02 5.55 -3.26
N LEU A 27 0.22 4.26 -3.54
CA LEU A 27 -0.68 3.50 -4.41
C LEU A 27 -2.10 3.47 -3.86
N ALA A 28 -2.26 3.23 -2.56
CA ALA A 28 -3.57 3.22 -1.89
C ALA A 28 -4.28 4.56 -2.01
N ALA A 29 -3.56 5.67 -1.81
CA ALA A 29 -4.09 7.02 -1.97
C ALA A 29 -4.56 7.28 -3.41
N VAL A 30 -3.76 6.88 -4.41
CA VAL A 30 -4.13 7.00 -5.82
C VAL A 30 -5.38 6.18 -6.14
N LEU A 31 -5.44 4.93 -5.68
CA LEU A 31 -6.60 4.06 -5.88
C LEU A 31 -7.85 4.63 -5.21
N TYR A 32 -7.73 5.13 -3.98
CA TYR A 32 -8.83 5.78 -3.28
C TYR A 32 -9.36 6.97 -4.07
N VAL A 33 -8.49 7.91 -4.46
CA VAL A 33 -8.89 9.11 -5.21
C VAL A 33 -9.53 8.74 -6.56
N ALA A 34 -8.97 7.78 -7.27
CA ALA A 34 -9.51 7.31 -8.54
C ALA A 34 -10.93 6.74 -8.38
N VAL A 35 -11.15 5.88 -7.38
CA VAL A 35 -12.44 5.21 -7.16
C VAL A 35 -13.46 6.13 -6.48
N ALA A 36 -13.02 7.01 -5.57
CA ALA A 36 -13.88 7.97 -4.89
C ALA A 36 -14.26 9.16 -5.79
N SER A 37 -13.56 9.39 -6.92
CA SER A 37 -13.80 10.54 -7.80
C SER A 37 -15.27 10.74 -8.21
N PRO A 38 -16.07 9.71 -8.55
CA PRO A 38 -17.47 9.92 -8.89
C PRO A 38 -18.29 10.40 -7.68
N ALA A 39 -17.99 9.91 -6.48
CA ALA A 39 -18.66 10.34 -5.25
C ALA A 39 -18.21 11.74 -4.78
N LEU A 40 -16.97 12.15 -5.09
CA LEU A 40 -16.44 13.46 -4.69
C LEU A 40 -16.87 14.60 -5.63
N PHE A 41 -17.06 14.30 -6.92
CA PHE A 41 -17.33 15.32 -7.95
C PHE A 41 -18.65 15.13 -8.68
N GLY A 42 -19.32 13.99 -8.50
CA GLY A 42 -20.62 13.69 -9.11
C GLY A 42 -21.78 13.98 -8.16
N ASP A 43 -22.93 14.31 -8.74
CA ASP A 43 -24.17 14.59 -8.01
C ASP A 43 -24.91 13.27 -7.73
N LEU A 44 -24.39 12.48 -6.77
CA LEU A 44 -24.97 11.20 -6.38
C LEU A 44 -25.91 11.35 -5.19
N ASP A 45 -27.01 10.59 -5.21
CA ASP A 45 -27.87 10.45 -4.04
C ASP A 45 -27.11 9.84 -2.85
N ARG A 46 -27.46 10.25 -1.62
CA ARG A 46 -26.68 9.99 -0.39
C ARG A 46 -26.43 8.50 -0.11
N ALA A 47 -27.31 7.62 -0.56
CA ALA A 47 -27.13 6.17 -0.44
C ALA A 47 -26.02 5.64 -1.37
N HIS A 48 -25.93 6.16 -2.59
CA HIS A 48 -24.92 5.78 -3.57
C HIS A 48 -23.54 6.34 -3.21
N GLU A 49 -23.49 7.54 -2.63
CA GLU A 49 -22.24 8.15 -2.15
C GLU A 49 -21.55 7.27 -1.09
N ARG A 50 -22.31 6.76 -0.10
CA ARG A 50 -21.76 5.86 0.93
C ARG A 50 -21.27 4.54 0.34
N ALA A 51 -22.04 3.93 -0.57
CA ALA A 51 -21.64 2.69 -1.21
C ALA A 51 -20.32 2.86 -1.99
N TRP A 52 -20.18 3.99 -2.70
CA TRP A 52 -18.95 4.33 -3.42
C TRP A 52 -17.76 4.61 -2.50
N GLN A 53 -17.97 5.30 -1.38
CA GLN A 53 -16.90 5.50 -0.39
C GLN A 53 -16.40 4.18 0.19
N VAL A 54 -17.30 3.25 0.51
CA VAL A 54 -16.92 1.91 0.99
C VAL A 54 -16.13 1.15 -0.08
N ALA A 55 -16.58 1.21 -1.34
CA ALA A 55 -15.86 0.60 -2.46
C ALA A 55 -14.45 1.20 -2.62
N ALA A 56 -14.31 2.52 -2.53
CA ALA A 56 -13.02 3.20 -2.62
C ALA A 56 -12.05 2.79 -1.50
N ILE A 57 -12.54 2.71 -0.25
CA ILE A 57 -11.74 2.23 0.90
C ILE A 57 -11.33 0.77 0.70
N ALA A 58 -12.24 -0.09 0.23
CA ALA A 58 -11.96 -1.50 0.00
C ALA A 58 -10.87 -1.69 -1.05
N VAL A 59 -10.97 -0.99 -2.19
CA VAL A 59 -9.97 -1.06 -3.27
C VAL A 59 -8.62 -0.50 -2.82
N ALA A 60 -8.60 0.63 -2.10
CA ALA A 60 -7.38 1.21 -1.56
C ALA A 60 -6.68 0.27 -0.57
N THR A 61 -7.45 -0.33 0.35
CA THR A 61 -6.93 -1.28 1.35
C THR A 61 -6.40 -2.55 0.68
N ALA A 62 -7.12 -3.10 -0.29
CA ALA A 62 -6.68 -4.27 -1.04
C ALA A 62 -5.39 -3.97 -1.84
N GLY A 63 -5.32 -2.82 -2.51
CA GLY A 63 -4.13 -2.37 -3.24
C GLY A 63 -2.91 -2.18 -2.33
N PHE A 64 -3.10 -1.55 -1.16
CA PHE A 64 -2.08 -1.42 -0.13
C PHE A 64 -1.55 -2.79 0.30
N ALA A 65 -2.45 -3.68 0.73
CA ALA A 65 -2.09 -5.00 1.23
C ALA A 65 -1.38 -5.84 0.17
N ALA A 66 -1.89 -5.87 -1.06
CA ALA A 66 -1.27 -6.59 -2.17
C ALA A 66 0.14 -6.06 -2.47
N ARG A 67 0.31 -4.72 -2.51
CA ARG A 67 1.62 -4.10 -2.80
C ARG A 67 2.63 -4.32 -1.69
N LEU A 68 2.18 -4.27 -0.44
CA LEU A 68 3.00 -4.51 0.74
C LEU A 68 3.43 -5.98 0.80
N VAL A 69 2.48 -6.92 0.67
CA VAL A 69 2.77 -8.36 0.63
C VAL A 69 3.74 -8.68 -0.51
N ARG A 70 3.53 -8.14 -1.71
CA ARG A 70 4.46 -8.33 -2.84
C ARG A 70 5.86 -7.82 -2.53
N ALA A 71 5.98 -6.67 -1.88
CA ALA A 71 7.28 -6.11 -1.48
C ALA A 71 8.00 -7.04 -0.48
N LEU A 72 7.29 -7.42 0.59
CA LEU A 72 7.81 -8.31 1.63
C LEU A 72 8.20 -9.68 1.06
N TRP A 73 7.42 -10.19 0.12
CA TRP A 73 7.70 -11.46 -0.54
C TRP A 73 8.93 -11.38 -1.46
N LEU A 74 9.09 -10.28 -2.21
CA LEU A 74 10.29 -10.03 -2.99
C LEU A 74 11.53 -9.94 -2.10
N PHE A 75 11.46 -9.24 -0.96
CA PHE A 75 12.56 -9.19 0.01
C PHE A 75 12.90 -10.57 0.57
N SER A 76 11.89 -11.38 0.89
CA SER A 76 12.11 -12.76 1.33
C SER A 76 12.78 -13.62 0.25
N ARG A 77 12.56 -13.33 -1.03
CA ARG A 77 13.16 -14.05 -2.15
C ARG A 77 14.58 -13.58 -2.45
N GLN A 78 14.87 -12.29 -2.36
CA GLN A 78 16.21 -11.72 -2.55
C GLN A 78 17.19 -12.13 -1.43
N ARG A 79 16.68 -12.48 -0.25
CA ARG A 79 17.49 -12.99 0.87
C ARG A 79 17.80 -14.49 0.84
N ARG A 80 17.16 -15.27 -0.05
CA ARG A 80 17.45 -16.70 -0.24
C ARG A 80 18.48 -16.88 -1.34
#